data_AF-X1FK82-F1
#
_entry.id   AF-X1FK82-F1
#
_cell.length_a   1.000
_cell.length_b   1.000
_cell.length_c   1.000
_cell.angle_alpha   90.00
_cell.angle_beta   90.00
_cell.angle_gamma   90.00
#
_symmetry.space_group_name_H-M   'P 1'
#
loop_
_entity.id
_entity.type
_entity.pdbx_description
1 polymer ?
#
loop_
_entity_poly.entity_id
_entity_poly.type
_entity_poly.pdbx_seq_one_letter_code
_entity_poly.pdbx_strand_id
1 'polypeptide(L)' 'AEFALGYFEERPLLLTGKNGYRLRVGDYRILYTINSEDKRIDTYSVAHRKEVY' A
#
# COMPACT_ATOMS: atom_id res chain seq x y z
N ALA A 1 -11.29 1.39 -19.96
CA ALA A 1 -10.30 1.70 -18.92
C ALA A 1 -10.57 0.80 -17.73
N GLU A 2 -9.98 -0.39 -17.74
CA GLU A 2 -10.33 -1.52 -16.88
C GLU A 2 -9.04 -2.04 -16.23
N PHE A 3 -8.43 -1.22 -15.37
CA PHE A 3 -7.05 -1.43 -14.91
C PHE A 3 -6.89 -1.65 -13.40
N ALA A 4 -7.95 -1.72 -12.60
CA ALA A 4 -7.81 -1.71 -11.14
C ALA A 4 -8.63 -2.74 -10.36
N LEU A 5 -9.20 -3.78 -10.99
CA LEU A 5 -9.95 -4.80 -10.25
C LEU A 5 -9.22 -6.16 -10.13
N GLY A 6 -8.10 -6.34 -10.82
CA GLY A 6 -7.39 -7.64 -10.89
C GLY A 6 -6.22 -7.87 -9.93
N TYR A 7 -5.82 -6.89 -9.11
CA TYR A 7 -4.60 -6.98 -8.28
C TYR A 7 -4.84 -6.98 -6.76
N PHE A 8 -6.10 -6.99 -6.30
CA PHE A 8 -6.43 -7.03 -4.87
C PHE A 8 -6.48 -8.47 -4.34
N GLU A 9 -5.36 -9.21 -4.36
CA GLU A 9 -5.34 -10.56 -3.79
C GLU A 9 -5.29 -10.58 -2.26
N GLU A 10 -4.87 -9.49 -1.59
CA GLU A 10 -4.87 -9.45 -0.12
C GLU A 10 -5.39 -8.10 0.42
N ARG A 11 -6.30 -8.19 1.39
CA ARG A 11 -6.81 -7.01 2.11
C ARG A 11 -5.63 -6.25 2.73
N PRO A 12 -5.60 -4.91 2.68
CA PRO A 12 -4.51 -4.16 3.25
C PRO A 12 -4.45 -4.40 4.76
N LEU A 13 -3.33 -4.97 5.23
CA LEU A 13 -3.06 -5.23 6.63
C LEU A 13 -2.81 -3.90 7.35
N LEU A 14 -3.58 -3.62 8.40
CA LEU A 14 -3.37 -2.48 9.28
C LEU A 14 -2.02 -2.67 10.01
N LEU A 15 -1.16 -1.65 9.94
CA LEU A 15 0.07 -1.66 10.71
C LEU A 15 -0.25 -1.43 12.19
N THR A 16 0.00 -2.42 13.04
CA THR A 16 -0.22 -2.30 14.48
C THR A 16 0.63 -1.14 15.03
N GLY A 17 -0.01 -0.06 15.47
CA GLY A 17 0.64 1.12 16.06
C GLY A 17 0.79 2.36 15.16
N LYS A 18 0.41 2.31 13.87
CA LYS A 18 0.35 3.49 12.98
C LYS A 18 -0.85 3.41 12.04
N ASN A 19 -1.60 4.50 11.87
CA ASN A 19 -2.61 4.64 10.80
C ASN A 19 -1.88 4.55 9.46
N GLY A 20 -1.78 3.35 8.88
CA GLY A 20 -1.05 3.11 7.65
C GLY A 20 -1.35 1.72 7.11
N TYR A 21 -1.40 1.63 5.80
CA TYR A 21 -1.68 0.42 5.04
C TYR A 21 -0.42 -0.04 4.33
N ARG A 22 -0.35 -1.34 4.05
CA ARG A 22 0.71 -1.95 3.24
C ARG A 22 0.11 -2.62 2.01
N LEU A 23 0.64 -2.28 0.84
CA LEU A 23 0.31 -2.93 -0.43
C LEU A 23 1.51 -3.72 -0.93
N ARG A 24 1.25 -4.92 -1.46
CA ARG A 24 2.24 -5.74 -2.16
C ARG A 24 2.00 -5.65 -3.67
N VAL A 25 3.03 -5.30 -4.41
CA VAL A 25 3.00 -5.25 -5.89
C VAL A 25 4.20 -6.04 -6.39
N GLY A 26 3.98 -7.31 -6.73
CA GLY A 26 5.07 -8.24 -7.05
C GLY A 26 6.07 -8.36 -5.91
N ASP A 27 7.31 -7.92 -6.17
CA ASP A 27 8.42 -7.92 -5.21
C ASP A 27 8.58 -6.61 -4.42
N TYR A 28 7.71 -5.63 -4.65
CA TYR A 28 7.74 -4.35 -3.94
C TYR A 28 6.72 -4.30 -2.80
N ARG A 29 7.07 -3.55 -1.76
CA ARG A 29 6.18 -3.18 -0.67
C ARG A 29 5.99 -1.67 -0.67
N ILE A 30 4.73 -1.26 -0.58
CA ILE A 30 4.32 0.14 -0.52
C ILE A 30 3.68 0.40 0.82
N LEU A 31 4.16 1.41 1.54
CA LEU A 31 3.55 1.92 2.78
C LEU A 31 2.83 3.23 2.47
N TYR A 32 1.55 3.30 2.78
CA TYR A 32 0.72 4.46 2.44
C TYR A 32 -0.38 4.73 3.46
N THR A 33 -0.92 5.94 3.45
CA THR A 33 -2.15 6.34 4.15
C THR A 33 -3.21 6.77 3.16
N ILE A 34 -4.46 6.77 3.63
CA ILE A 34 -5.62 7.26 2.88
C ILE A 34 -6.22 8.39 3.69
N ASN A 35 -6.33 9.57 3.06
CA ASN A 35 -7.18 10.65 3.52
C ASN A 35 -8.45 10.65 2.67
N SER A 36 -9.55 10.21 3.27
CA SER A 36 -10.84 10.06 2.58
C SER A 36 -11.54 11.39 2.31
N GLU A 37 -11.29 12.41 3.12
CA GLU A 37 -11.88 13.75 2.95
C GLU A 37 -11.34 14.41 1.68
N ASP A 38 -10.02 14.33 1.49
CA ASP A 38 -9.33 14.90 0.33
C ASP A 38 -9.22 13.93 -0.85
N LYS A 39 -9.75 12.70 -0.72
CA LYS A 39 -9.58 11.59 -1.68
C LYS A 39 -8.11 11.39 -2.08
N ARG A 40 -7.20 11.51 -1.11
CA ARG A 40 -5.76 11.51 -1.31
C ARG A 40 -5.11 10.27 -0.73
N ILE A 41 -4.12 9.73 -1.45
CA ILE A 41 -3.26 8.65 -0.99
C ILE A 41 -1.85 9.21 -0.82
N ASP A 42 -1.33 9.14 0.40
CA ASP A 42 0.04 9.57 0.71
C ASP A 42 0.94 8.35 0.87
N THR A 43 1.97 8.26 0.04
CA THR A 43 2.93 7.16 0.06
C THR A 43 4.19 7.57 0.79
N TYR A 44 4.58 6.81 1.82
CA TYR A 44 5.77 7.08 2.64
C TYR A 44 7.00 6.34 2.12
N SER A 45 6.81 5.16 1.55
CA SER A 45 7.91 4.31 1.10
C SER A 45 7.43 3.35 0.02
N VAL A 46 8.27 3.20 -1.00
CA VAL A 46 8.20 2.15 -2.01
C VAL A 46 9.57 1.51 -2.05
N ALA A 47 9.65 0.25 -1.62
CA ALA A 47 10.93 -0.43 -1.50
C ALA A 47 10.83 -1.86 -2.00
N HIS A 48 11.91 -2.36 -2.61
CA HIS A 48 11.98 -3.75 -3.03
C HIS A 48 12.13 -4.64 -1.79
N ARG A 49 11.56 -5.86 -1.81
CA ARG A 49 11.60 -6.78 -0.65
C ARG A 49 13.01 -7.07 -0.12
N LYS A 50 14.03 -6.98 -0.98
CA LYS A 50 15.44 -7.21 -0.62
C LYS A 50 16.11 -6.01 0.08
N GLU A 51 15.49 -4.84 0.04
CA GLU A 51 16.02 -3.60 0.65
C GLU A 51 15.39 -3.33 2.02
N VAL A 52 14.25 -3.97 2.31
CA VAL A 52 13.49 -3.82 3.56
C VAL A 52 13.93 -4.84 4.62
N TYR A 53 14.70 -5.86 4.24
CA TYR A 53 15.32 -6.85 5.14
C TYR A 53 16.83 -6.75 5.08
#